data_AF-A0AAW2FKG3-F1
#
_entry.id   AF-A0AAW2FKG3-F1
#
_cell.length_a   1.000
_cell.length_b   1.000
_cell.length_c   1.000
_cell.angle_alpha   90.00
_cell.angle_beta   90.00
_cell.angle_gamma   90.00
#
_symmetry.space_group_name_H-M   'P 1'
#
loop_
_entity.id
_entity.type
_entity.pdbx_description
1 polymer ?
#
loop_
_entity_poly.entity_id
_entity_poly.type
_entity_poly.pdbx_seq_one_letter_code
_entity_poly.pdbx_strand_id
1 'polypeptide(L)'
;MSSTMVDERVTDEIEALKAILLDNELNIKENDRGEPECIETILFPSTGEDSQSQYVCVTLIVRLPLGYPDVSPTISLRNPRGLDEDTVKLMQSDAEAKCKDFIGQPVMFELIELIREHLTRSNLPTDQCAVCLYGFREGDEFTKTECYHYFHSHCLAAHVAAAERYYREEQEKLPQWQQDTTNKFQAICPVCRESINCDVESLWSAPPPIDVEAATDFSVTTELRELQKHMAALYLRQQQRGGIIDLEAEGVKMLVRTEEDAAAAEEVSPPGTSLNTYSNTTTMQSVTQVHSKQSTHQSQNHHSQYQSRNQMQHNHGHNNHNHGHRHRGRGRAHYRRHFDKVRQTESTPR
;
A
#
# COMPACT_ATOMS: atom_id res chain seq x y z
N MET A 1 7.46 -31.99 44.43
CA MET A 1 7.74 -32.45 43.05
C MET A 1 6.39 -32.75 42.43
N SER A 2 5.75 -31.75 41.86
CA SER A 2 4.42 -31.89 41.28
C SER A 2 4.59 -32.29 39.83
N SER A 3 4.34 -33.56 39.55
CA SER A 3 4.24 -34.10 38.20
C SER A 3 3.02 -33.44 37.55
N THR A 4 3.22 -32.45 36.68
CA THR A 4 2.15 -31.93 35.84
C THR A 4 1.97 -32.94 34.71
N MET A 5 1.12 -33.94 34.95
CA MET A 5 0.56 -34.71 33.85
C MET A 5 -0.29 -33.74 33.03
N VAL A 6 -0.04 -33.68 31.73
CA VAL A 6 -0.95 -33.04 30.78
C VAL A 6 -2.32 -33.65 31.01
N ASP A 7 -3.34 -32.81 31.15
CA ASP A 7 -4.71 -33.26 31.38
C ASP A 7 -5.16 -34.19 30.24
N GLU A 8 -5.70 -35.37 30.57
CA GLU A 8 -6.16 -36.35 29.58
C GLU A 8 -7.18 -35.72 28.61
N ARG A 9 -7.99 -34.76 29.08
CA ARG A 9 -8.95 -34.02 28.25
C ARG A 9 -8.27 -33.25 27.11
N VAL A 10 -7.07 -32.72 27.36
CA VAL A 10 -6.31 -31.92 26.39
C VAL A 10 -5.55 -32.81 25.42
N THR A 11 -5.04 -33.95 25.89
CA THR A 11 -4.41 -34.93 25.01
C THR A 11 -5.41 -35.53 24.02
N ASP A 12 -6.62 -35.86 24.51
CA ASP A 12 -7.70 -36.40 23.67
C ASP A 12 -8.16 -35.38 22.62
N GLU A 13 -8.29 -34.09 23.00
CA GLU A 13 -8.61 -33.02 22.06
C GLU A 13 -7.55 -32.87 20.96
N ILE A 14 -6.27 -32.88 21.33
CA ILE A 14 -5.17 -32.75 20.37
C ILE A 14 -5.10 -33.96 19.43
N GLU A 15 -5.31 -35.18 19.94
CA GLU A 15 -5.36 -36.38 19.11
C GLU A 15 -6.54 -36.31 18.13
N ALA A 16 -7.71 -35.89 18.58
CA ALA A 16 -8.87 -35.67 17.72
C ALA A 16 -8.60 -34.62 16.65
N LEU A 17 -7.95 -33.50 16.99
CA LEU A 17 -7.58 -32.47 16.02
C LEU A 17 -6.58 -32.98 14.97
N LYS A 18 -5.59 -33.77 15.37
CA LYS A 18 -4.64 -34.43 14.44
C LYS A 18 -5.33 -35.45 13.54
N ALA A 19 -6.42 -36.07 13.99
CA ALA A 19 -7.19 -37.01 13.18
C ALA A 19 -8.15 -36.32 12.20
N ILE A 20 -8.66 -35.13 12.55
CA ILE A 20 -9.64 -34.37 11.76
C ILE A 20 -8.97 -33.44 10.75
N LEU A 21 -7.93 -32.73 11.17
CA LEU A 21 -7.22 -31.75 10.35
C LEU A 21 -6.00 -32.39 9.69
N LEU A 22 -5.68 -31.94 8.49
CA LEU A 22 -4.48 -32.39 7.77
C LEU A 22 -3.21 -31.80 8.42
N ASP A 23 -2.10 -32.53 8.34
CA ASP A 23 -0.81 -32.14 8.95
C ASP A 23 -0.25 -30.80 8.42
N ASN A 24 -0.67 -30.37 7.23
CA ASN A 24 -0.28 -29.08 6.64
C ASN A 24 -1.11 -27.90 7.14
N GLU A 25 -2.24 -28.14 7.80
CA GLU A 25 -3.15 -27.11 8.31
C GLU A 25 -2.99 -26.87 9.81
N LEU A 26 -2.53 -27.88 10.56
CA LEU A 26 -2.38 -27.86 12.00
C LEU A 26 -0.91 -27.81 12.44
N ASN A 27 -0.54 -26.77 13.19
CA ASN A 27 0.77 -26.62 13.80
C ASN A 27 0.65 -26.50 15.32
N ILE A 28 1.22 -27.46 16.04
CA ILE A 28 1.20 -27.48 17.51
C ILE A 28 2.62 -27.20 17.99
N LYS A 29 2.78 -26.09 18.73
CA LYS A 29 4.04 -25.72 19.37
C LYS A 29 4.04 -26.23 20.80
N GLU A 30 5.01 -27.07 21.10
CA GLU A 30 5.24 -27.64 22.43
C GLU A 30 6.32 -26.85 23.17
N ASN A 31 6.15 -26.70 24.48
CA ASN A 31 7.13 -26.10 25.37
C ASN A 31 8.36 -27.01 25.57
N ASP A 32 9.40 -26.49 26.22
CA ASP A 32 10.60 -27.26 26.65
C ASP A 32 10.28 -28.50 27.51
N ARG A 33 9.03 -28.62 28.00
CA ARG A 33 8.51 -29.72 28.80
C ARG A 33 7.71 -30.76 28.01
N GLY A 34 7.54 -30.57 26.70
CA GLY A 34 6.70 -31.41 25.85
C GLY A 34 5.19 -31.20 26.05
N GLU A 35 4.79 -30.09 26.67
CA GLU A 35 3.38 -29.72 26.85
C GLU A 35 2.94 -28.76 25.72
N PRO A 36 1.72 -28.90 25.18
CA PRO A 36 1.22 -28.04 24.11
C PRO A 36 1.00 -26.61 24.61
N GLU A 37 1.77 -25.66 24.10
CA GLU A 37 1.67 -24.23 24.49
C GLU A 37 0.73 -23.47 23.56
N CYS A 38 0.79 -23.78 22.27
CA CYS A 38 0.13 -23.00 21.24
C CYS A 38 -0.30 -23.90 20.09
N ILE A 39 -1.55 -23.76 19.67
CA ILE A 39 -2.11 -24.40 18.48
C ILE A 39 -2.34 -23.32 17.44
N GLU A 40 -1.82 -23.53 16.25
CA GLU A 40 -1.95 -22.64 15.09
C GLU A 40 -2.59 -23.42 13.95
N THR A 41 -3.69 -22.90 13.40
CA THR A 41 -4.44 -23.56 12.34
C THR A 41 -4.88 -22.56 11.29
N ILE A 42 -4.65 -22.87 10.01
CA ILE A 42 -5.18 -22.08 8.90
C ILE A 42 -6.59 -22.56 8.59
N LEU A 43 -7.55 -21.64 8.63
CA LEU A 43 -8.97 -21.93 8.43
C LEU A 43 -9.47 -21.37 7.11
N PHE A 44 -10.26 -22.18 6.43
CA PHE A 44 -10.91 -21.88 5.16
C PHE A 44 -12.43 -22.03 5.32
N PRO A 45 -13.23 -21.34 4.49
CA PRO A 45 -14.67 -21.51 4.45
C PRO A 45 -15.05 -22.93 4.01
N SER A 46 -16.19 -23.41 4.49
CA SER A 46 -16.74 -24.72 4.16
C SER A 46 -17.45 -24.69 2.80
N THR A 47 -16.68 -24.75 1.72
CA THR A 47 -17.16 -24.65 0.33
C THR A 47 -17.36 -26.02 -0.35
N GLY A 48 -17.63 -27.07 0.43
CA GLY A 48 -17.82 -28.43 -0.11
C GLY A 48 -16.57 -28.99 -0.80
N GLU A 49 -15.39 -28.75 -0.22
CA GLU A 49 -14.06 -29.17 -0.71
C GLU A 49 -13.59 -28.51 -2.02
N ASP A 50 -14.32 -27.51 -2.53
CA ASP A 50 -13.84 -26.74 -3.67
C ASP A 50 -12.84 -25.66 -3.23
N SER A 51 -11.55 -25.99 -3.37
CA SER A 51 -10.42 -25.07 -3.13
C SER A 51 -10.45 -23.79 -3.98
N GLN A 52 -11.09 -23.81 -5.15
CA GLN A 52 -11.19 -22.63 -6.03
C GLN A 52 -12.24 -21.63 -5.53
N SER A 53 -13.23 -22.12 -4.77
CA SER A 53 -14.27 -21.30 -4.16
C SER A 53 -13.91 -20.81 -2.74
N GLN A 54 -12.73 -21.15 -2.21
CA GLN A 54 -12.23 -20.65 -0.93
C GLN A 54 -11.57 -19.28 -1.13
N TYR A 55 -12.36 -18.23 -1.00
CA TYR A 55 -11.90 -16.88 -1.25
C TYR A 55 -11.27 -16.26 -0.02
N VAL A 56 -11.80 -16.50 1.18
CA VAL A 56 -11.28 -15.93 2.42
C VAL A 56 -10.49 -16.96 3.23
N CYS A 57 -9.52 -16.50 4.02
CA CYS A 57 -8.86 -17.36 5.00
C CYS A 57 -8.34 -16.55 6.20
N VAL A 58 -8.14 -17.25 7.32
CA VAL A 58 -7.56 -16.67 8.53
C VAL A 58 -6.73 -17.71 9.28
N THR A 59 -5.66 -17.28 9.91
CA THR A 59 -4.87 -18.13 10.82
C THR A 59 -5.40 -17.97 12.24
N LEU A 60 -5.97 -19.03 12.80
CA LEU A 60 -6.35 -19.12 14.20
C LEU A 60 -5.12 -19.51 15.04
N ILE A 61 -4.81 -18.69 16.05
CA ILE A 61 -3.77 -18.98 17.03
C ILE A 61 -4.42 -19.05 18.40
N VAL A 62 -4.32 -20.22 19.04
CA VAL A 62 -4.83 -20.44 20.40
C VAL A 62 -3.67 -20.78 21.32
N ARG A 63 -3.47 -19.96 22.35
CA ARG A 63 -2.48 -20.19 23.41
C ARG A 63 -3.17 -20.83 24.60
N LEU A 64 -2.64 -21.98 25.02
CA LEU A 64 -3.17 -22.78 26.12
C LEU A 64 -2.44 -22.39 27.41
N PRO A 65 -3.09 -21.71 28.37
CA PRO A 65 -2.48 -21.41 29.66
C PRO A 65 -2.38 -22.68 30.54
N LEU A 66 -1.50 -22.61 31.54
CA LEU A 66 -1.42 -23.63 32.58
C LEU A 66 -2.77 -23.71 33.32
N GLY A 67 -3.47 -24.85 33.18
CA GLY A 67 -4.81 -25.06 33.74
C GLY A 67 -5.94 -25.08 32.72
N TYR A 68 -5.67 -25.00 31.41
CA TYR A 68 -6.64 -25.38 30.39
C TYR A 68 -7.02 -26.87 30.53
N PRO A 69 -8.31 -27.25 30.42
CA PRO A 69 -9.47 -26.45 29.97
C PRO A 69 -10.24 -25.68 31.07
N ASP A 70 -9.83 -25.77 32.34
CA ASP A 70 -10.51 -25.07 33.44
C ASP A 70 -10.22 -23.55 33.46
N VAL A 71 -9.20 -23.12 32.70
CA VAL A 71 -8.89 -21.72 32.41
C VAL A 71 -9.06 -21.46 30.91
N SER A 72 -9.76 -20.38 30.57
CA SER A 72 -9.98 -19.95 29.17
C SER A 72 -8.65 -19.78 28.42
N PRO A 73 -8.53 -20.33 27.19
CA PRO A 73 -7.38 -20.08 26.35
C PRO A 73 -7.37 -18.63 25.82
N THR A 74 -6.22 -18.17 25.34
CA THR A 74 -6.09 -16.87 24.67
C THR A 74 -6.13 -17.05 23.16
N ILE A 75 -7.05 -16.37 22.48
CA ILE A 75 -7.25 -16.47 21.04
C ILE A 75 -6.66 -15.26 20.32
N SER A 76 -6.05 -15.48 19.15
CA SER A 76 -5.67 -14.43 18.21
C SER A 76 -5.96 -14.89 16.79
N LEU A 77 -6.61 -14.04 16.01
CA LEU A 77 -6.73 -14.20 14.56
C LEU A 77 -5.58 -13.44 13.88
N ARG A 78 -4.87 -14.10 12.95
CA ARG A 78 -3.73 -13.54 12.21
C ARG A 78 -3.90 -13.75 10.71
N ASN A 79 -3.25 -12.87 9.94
CA ASN A 79 -3.27 -12.88 8.48
C ASN A 79 -4.66 -13.07 7.87
N PRO A 80 -5.69 -12.29 8.29
CA PRO A 80 -6.97 -12.33 7.60
C PRO A 80 -6.78 -11.91 6.14
N ARG A 81 -7.29 -12.71 5.20
CA ARG A 81 -7.24 -12.42 3.77
C ARG A 81 -8.66 -12.38 3.21
N GLY A 82 -9.00 -11.28 2.54
CA GLY A 82 -10.33 -11.05 1.98
C GLY A 82 -11.41 -10.74 3.03
N LEU A 83 -11.01 -10.32 4.23
CA LEU A 83 -11.92 -9.97 5.33
C LEU A 83 -11.64 -8.55 5.78
N ASP A 84 -12.70 -7.82 6.10
CA ASP A 84 -12.65 -6.48 6.66
C ASP A 84 -12.36 -6.53 8.15
N GLU A 85 -11.79 -5.44 8.67
CA GLU A 85 -11.41 -5.36 10.09
C GLU A 85 -12.61 -5.55 11.03
N ASP A 86 -13.81 -5.12 10.64
CA ASP A 86 -14.98 -5.19 11.49
C ASP A 86 -15.51 -6.63 11.59
N THR A 87 -15.55 -7.36 10.47
CA THR A 87 -15.81 -8.81 10.47
C THR A 87 -14.78 -9.57 11.31
N VAL A 88 -13.48 -9.25 11.21
CA VAL A 88 -12.44 -9.91 12.01
C VAL A 88 -12.61 -9.62 13.51
N LYS A 89 -12.96 -8.38 13.89
CA LYS A 89 -13.25 -8.02 15.29
C LYS A 89 -14.47 -8.75 15.82
N LEU A 90 -15.53 -8.87 15.02
CA LEU A 90 -16.73 -9.62 15.38
C LEU A 90 -16.38 -11.10 15.64
N MET A 91 -15.68 -11.74 14.70
CA MET A 91 -15.23 -13.13 14.84
C MET A 91 -14.37 -13.33 16.09
N GLN A 92 -13.47 -12.40 16.38
CA GLN A 92 -12.65 -12.46 17.59
C GLN A 92 -13.51 -12.36 18.85
N SER A 93 -14.45 -11.42 18.90
CA SER A 93 -15.36 -11.25 20.04
C SER A 93 -16.22 -12.50 20.28
N ASP A 94 -16.75 -13.09 19.22
CA ASP A 94 -17.59 -14.30 19.30
C ASP A 94 -16.77 -15.52 19.74
N ALA A 95 -15.52 -15.64 19.27
CA ALA A 95 -14.60 -16.68 19.72
C ALA A 95 -14.22 -16.53 21.20
N GLU A 96 -13.96 -15.31 21.66
CA GLU A 96 -13.70 -15.01 23.08
C GLU A 96 -14.92 -15.28 23.96
N ALA A 97 -16.14 -15.04 23.46
CA ALA A 97 -17.38 -15.39 24.15
C ALA A 97 -17.52 -16.92 24.27
N LYS A 98 -17.29 -17.66 23.17
CA LYS A 98 -17.36 -19.12 23.15
C LYS A 98 -16.36 -19.75 24.12
N CYS A 99 -15.16 -19.20 24.27
CA CYS A 99 -14.23 -19.66 25.31
C CYS A 99 -14.73 -19.52 26.73
N LYS A 100 -15.54 -18.49 27.03
CA LYS A 100 -16.10 -18.27 28.37
C LYS A 100 -17.23 -19.26 28.68
N ASP A 101 -17.99 -19.65 27.66
CA ASP A 101 -19.09 -20.60 27.81
C ASP A 101 -18.59 -22.04 28.03
N PHE A 102 -17.41 -22.37 27.49
CA PHE A 102 -16.81 -23.71 27.54
C PHE A 102 -15.74 -23.87 28.63
N ILE A 103 -15.72 -23.01 29.65
CA ILE A 103 -14.78 -23.17 30.78
C ILE A 103 -15.02 -24.53 31.47
N GLY A 104 -13.95 -25.32 31.58
CA GLY A 104 -13.96 -26.68 32.12
C GLY A 104 -14.08 -27.79 31.06
N GLN A 105 -14.21 -27.43 29.78
CA GLN A 105 -14.24 -28.37 28.66
C GLN A 105 -13.28 -27.94 27.53
N PRO A 106 -12.72 -28.89 26.77
CA PRO A 106 -11.93 -28.57 25.58
C PRO A 106 -12.79 -27.84 24.52
N VAL A 107 -12.30 -26.74 23.94
CA VAL A 107 -13.07 -25.81 23.09
C VAL A 107 -12.50 -25.64 21.67
N MET A 108 -11.37 -26.25 21.33
CA MET A 108 -10.66 -26.01 20.07
C MET A 108 -11.51 -26.31 18.84
N PHE A 109 -12.17 -27.46 18.80
CA PHE A 109 -13.03 -27.84 17.68
C PHE A 109 -14.19 -26.85 17.52
N GLU A 110 -14.78 -26.44 18.64
CA GLU A 110 -15.86 -25.46 18.66
C GLU A 110 -15.44 -24.08 18.15
N LEU A 111 -14.19 -23.67 18.40
CA LEU A 111 -13.62 -22.44 17.84
C LEU A 111 -13.37 -22.57 16.33
N ILE A 112 -12.85 -23.71 15.88
CA ILE A 112 -12.61 -23.99 14.46
C ILE A 112 -13.91 -23.92 13.69
N GLU A 113 -14.96 -24.60 14.16
CA GLU A 113 -16.26 -24.61 13.51
C GLU A 113 -16.93 -23.23 13.53
N LEU A 114 -16.85 -22.50 14.65
CA LEU A 114 -17.36 -21.12 14.74
C LEU A 114 -16.70 -20.25 13.67
N ILE A 115 -15.37 -20.26 13.60
CA ILE A 115 -14.63 -19.43 12.65
C ILE A 115 -14.92 -19.86 11.21
N ARG A 116 -14.95 -21.16 10.92
CA ARG A 116 -15.36 -21.68 9.59
C ARG A 116 -16.75 -21.20 9.19
N GLU A 117 -17.70 -21.18 10.12
CA GLU A 117 -19.04 -20.68 9.84
C GLU A 117 -19.03 -19.19 9.45
N HIS A 118 -18.29 -18.37 10.19
CA HIS A 118 -18.10 -16.95 9.84
C HIS A 118 -17.43 -16.78 8.47
N LEU A 119 -16.38 -17.54 8.18
CA LEU A 119 -15.71 -17.51 6.87
C LEU A 119 -16.66 -17.93 5.74
N THR A 120 -17.47 -18.96 5.93
CA THR A 120 -18.45 -19.42 4.94
C THR A 120 -19.50 -18.35 4.67
N ARG A 121 -19.98 -17.67 5.72
CA ARG A 121 -20.96 -16.59 5.60
C ARG A 121 -20.38 -15.35 4.90
N SER A 122 -19.11 -15.07 5.14
CA SER A 122 -18.37 -13.93 4.58
C SER A 122 -17.37 -14.38 3.51
N ASN A 123 -17.72 -15.35 2.66
CA ASN A 123 -16.84 -15.84 1.60
C ASN A 123 -16.78 -14.92 0.37
N LEU A 124 -17.31 -13.70 0.46
CA LEU A 124 -17.09 -12.65 -0.55
C LEU A 124 -15.99 -11.71 -0.03
N PRO A 125 -14.90 -11.49 -0.77
CA PRO A 125 -13.88 -10.54 -0.37
C PRO A 125 -14.49 -9.17 -0.11
N THR A 126 -14.34 -8.64 1.10
CA THR A 126 -14.87 -7.31 1.45
C THR A 126 -13.89 -6.18 1.13
N ASP A 127 -12.71 -6.52 0.61
CA ASP A 127 -11.70 -5.58 0.14
C ASP A 127 -12.13 -4.82 -1.14
N GLN A 128 -11.45 -3.73 -1.44
CA GLN A 128 -11.61 -3.02 -2.71
C GLN A 128 -10.67 -3.59 -3.78
N CYS A 129 -11.15 -3.70 -5.01
CA CYS A 129 -10.31 -4.03 -6.15
C CYS A 129 -9.28 -2.92 -6.39
N ALA A 130 -7.98 -3.21 -6.30
CA ALA A 130 -6.94 -2.18 -6.45
C ALA A 130 -6.82 -1.56 -7.86
N VAL A 131 -7.56 -2.09 -8.84
CA VAL A 131 -7.59 -1.55 -10.21
C VAL A 131 -8.74 -0.55 -10.41
N CYS A 132 -9.96 -0.89 -10.00
CA CYS A 132 -11.13 0.00 -10.17
C CYS A 132 -11.54 0.75 -8.89
N LEU A 133 -10.98 0.40 -7.73
CA LEU A 133 -11.25 0.96 -6.40
C LEU A 133 -12.67 0.75 -5.88
N TYR A 134 -13.50 -0.05 -6.58
CA TYR A 134 -14.80 -0.50 -6.09
C TYR A 134 -14.68 -1.80 -5.28
N GLY A 135 -15.62 -2.02 -4.37
CA GLY A 135 -15.77 -3.27 -3.63
C GLY A 135 -16.41 -4.36 -4.50
N PHE A 136 -16.33 -5.61 -4.02
CA PHE A 136 -16.96 -6.75 -4.68
C PHE A 136 -18.42 -6.89 -4.27
N ARG A 137 -19.32 -7.11 -5.23
CA ARG A 137 -20.75 -7.35 -4.98
C ARG A 137 -21.16 -8.77 -5.36
N GLU A 138 -22.28 -9.22 -4.78
CA GLU A 138 -22.93 -10.46 -5.20
C GLU A 138 -23.35 -10.34 -6.69
N GLY A 139 -22.69 -11.13 -7.54
CA GLY A 139 -22.89 -11.11 -9.00
C GLY A 139 -21.67 -10.63 -9.79
N ASP A 140 -20.67 -10.02 -9.13
CA ASP A 140 -19.40 -9.71 -9.77
C ASP A 140 -18.55 -10.98 -9.94
N GLU A 141 -17.91 -11.12 -11.09
CA GLU A 141 -16.89 -12.14 -11.31
C GLU A 141 -15.52 -11.62 -10.88
N PHE A 142 -14.91 -12.31 -9.90
CA PHE A 142 -13.61 -11.97 -9.38
C PHE A 142 -12.67 -13.16 -9.37
N THR A 143 -11.38 -12.87 -9.29
CA THR A 143 -10.30 -13.84 -9.28
C THR A 143 -9.32 -13.56 -8.15
N LYS A 144 -8.71 -14.64 -7.64
CA LYS A 144 -7.68 -14.62 -6.61
C LYS A 144 -6.35 -14.99 -7.25
N THR A 145 -5.35 -14.13 -7.09
CA THR A 145 -3.98 -14.44 -7.55
C THR A 145 -3.25 -15.36 -6.56
N GLU A 146 -2.15 -15.97 -6.99
CA GLU A 146 -1.29 -16.83 -6.15
C GLU A 146 -0.79 -16.10 -4.89
N CYS A 147 -0.52 -14.80 -5.00
CA CYS A 147 -0.15 -13.93 -3.87
C CYS A 147 -1.32 -13.53 -2.95
N TYR A 148 -2.51 -14.14 -3.14
CA TYR A 148 -3.75 -13.87 -2.39
C TYR A 148 -4.16 -12.39 -2.41
N HIS A 149 -4.21 -11.81 -3.60
CA HIS A 149 -4.86 -10.52 -3.85
C HIS A 149 -6.06 -10.73 -4.76
N TYR A 150 -7.12 -9.96 -4.51
CA TYR A 150 -8.41 -10.10 -5.16
C TYR A 150 -8.60 -8.98 -6.18
N PHE A 151 -9.10 -9.34 -7.36
CA PHE A 151 -9.43 -8.41 -8.42
C PHE A 151 -10.68 -8.87 -9.14
N HIS A 152 -11.47 -7.94 -9.66
CA HIS A 152 -12.47 -8.31 -10.65
C HIS A 152 -11.76 -8.93 -11.85
N SER A 153 -12.28 -10.04 -12.38
CA SER A 153 -11.63 -10.79 -13.46
C SER A 153 -11.36 -9.87 -14.66
N HIS A 154 -12.37 -9.08 -15.05
CA HIS A 154 -12.24 -8.07 -16.09
C HIS A 154 -11.16 -7.01 -15.79
N CYS A 155 -11.08 -6.52 -14.54
CA CYS A 155 -10.11 -5.50 -14.16
C CYS A 155 -8.67 -6.02 -14.19
N LEU A 156 -8.43 -7.25 -13.75
CA LEU A 156 -7.11 -7.86 -13.84
C LEU A 156 -6.72 -8.07 -15.31
N ALA A 157 -7.64 -8.55 -16.14
CA ALA A 157 -7.42 -8.72 -17.56
C ALA A 157 -7.05 -7.39 -18.24
N ALA A 158 -7.82 -6.32 -17.96
CA ALA A 158 -7.54 -4.96 -18.46
C ALA A 158 -6.17 -4.44 -18.03
N HIS A 159 -5.79 -4.68 -16.78
CA HIS A 159 -4.48 -4.29 -16.27
C HIS A 159 -3.34 -5.02 -16.98
N VAL A 160 -3.44 -6.34 -17.11
CA VAL A 160 -2.41 -7.16 -17.76
C VAL A 160 -2.27 -6.80 -19.24
N ALA A 161 -3.38 -6.62 -19.95
CA ALA A 161 -3.37 -6.19 -21.35
C ALA A 161 -2.74 -4.80 -21.53
N ALA A 162 -3.02 -3.85 -20.64
CA ALA A 162 -2.38 -2.53 -20.66
C ALA A 162 -0.88 -2.64 -20.36
N ALA A 163 -0.49 -3.44 -19.37
CA ALA A 163 0.91 -3.66 -19.01
C ALA A 163 1.71 -4.31 -20.15
N GLU A 164 1.12 -5.28 -20.87
CA GLU A 164 1.75 -5.91 -22.04
C GLU A 164 1.97 -4.89 -23.16
N ARG A 165 0.95 -4.04 -23.42
CA ARG A 165 1.06 -2.97 -24.40
C ARG A 165 2.17 -1.99 -24.06
N TYR A 166 2.23 -1.51 -22.81
CA TYR A 166 3.31 -0.61 -22.37
C TYR A 166 4.69 -1.26 -22.49
N TYR A 167 4.81 -2.53 -22.13
CA TYR A 167 6.07 -3.27 -22.28
C TYR A 167 6.53 -3.34 -23.74
N ARG A 168 5.61 -3.60 -24.67
CA ARG A 168 5.89 -3.64 -26.11
C ARG A 168 6.30 -2.26 -26.64
N GLU A 169 5.57 -1.21 -26.29
CA GLU A 169 5.87 0.17 -26.69
C GLU A 169 7.25 0.62 -26.18
N GLU A 170 7.65 0.23 -24.97
CA GLU A 170 8.98 0.54 -24.44
C GLU A 170 10.09 -0.24 -25.16
N GLN A 171 9.85 -1.52 -25.50
CA GLN A 171 10.81 -2.29 -26.29
C GLN A 171 11.01 -1.73 -27.71
N GLU A 172 9.95 -1.24 -28.35
CA GLU A 172 10.03 -0.62 -29.67
C GLU A 172 10.85 0.68 -29.67
N LYS A 173 10.84 1.43 -28.55
CA LYS A 173 11.66 2.65 -28.37
C LYS A 173 13.13 2.34 -28.14
N LEU A 174 13.47 1.13 -27.70
CA LEU A 174 14.86 0.76 -27.45
C LEU A 174 15.62 0.53 -28.77
N PRO A 175 16.89 0.96 -28.86
CA PRO A 175 17.76 0.61 -29.97
C PRO A 175 17.86 -0.91 -30.17
N GLN A 176 18.01 -1.36 -31.41
CA GLN A 176 17.94 -2.78 -31.79
C GLN A 176 18.97 -3.69 -31.09
N TRP A 177 20.06 -3.14 -30.54
CA TRP A 177 21.06 -3.86 -29.76
C TRP A 177 20.68 -4.04 -28.27
N GLN A 178 19.65 -3.34 -27.79
CA GLN A 178 19.05 -3.45 -26.45
C GLN A 178 17.69 -4.17 -26.46
N GLN A 179 17.18 -4.52 -27.63
CA GLN A 179 15.95 -5.31 -27.77
C GLN A 179 16.25 -6.75 -27.38
N ASP A 180 16.08 -7.07 -26.10
CA ASP A 180 16.22 -8.42 -25.58
C ASP A 180 15.04 -9.29 -26.06
N THR A 181 15.24 -9.95 -27.21
CA THR A 181 14.28 -10.91 -27.79
C THR A 181 14.00 -12.13 -26.89
N THR A 182 14.82 -12.35 -25.87
CA THR A 182 14.66 -13.42 -24.87
C THR A 182 13.73 -13.05 -23.71
N ASN A 183 13.51 -11.77 -23.44
CA ASN A 183 12.76 -11.34 -22.25
C ASN A 183 11.27 -11.26 -22.58
N LYS A 184 10.52 -12.30 -22.19
CA LYS A 184 9.07 -12.34 -22.40
C LYS A 184 8.38 -11.47 -21.37
N PHE A 185 7.28 -10.85 -21.77
CA PHE A 185 6.43 -10.11 -20.83
C PHE A 185 5.97 -11.05 -19.71
N GLN A 186 6.15 -10.62 -18.46
CA GLN A 186 5.65 -11.31 -17.28
C GLN A 186 4.60 -10.42 -16.60
N ALA A 187 3.40 -10.94 -16.43
CA ALA A 187 2.36 -10.26 -15.68
C ALA A 187 2.76 -10.14 -14.21
N ILE A 188 2.53 -8.97 -13.62
CA ILE A 188 2.83 -8.66 -12.23
C ILE A 188 1.55 -8.27 -11.48
N CYS A 189 1.49 -8.61 -10.20
CA CYS A 189 0.40 -8.21 -9.32
C CYS A 189 0.40 -6.67 -9.10
N PRO A 190 -0.73 -5.97 -9.30
CA PRO A 190 -0.85 -4.54 -9.01
C PRO A 190 -0.52 -4.14 -7.58
N VAL A 191 -0.69 -5.06 -6.61
CA VAL A 191 -0.53 -4.78 -5.19
C VAL A 191 0.91 -5.05 -4.72
N CYS A 192 1.40 -6.29 -4.87
CA CYS A 192 2.71 -6.70 -4.35
C CYS A 192 3.82 -6.82 -5.40
N ARG A 193 3.50 -6.64 -6.70
CA ARG A 193 4.43 -6.77 -7.84
C ARG A 193 5.07 -8.15 -8.02
N GLU A 194 4.54 -9.17 -7.36
CA GLU A 194 4.92 -10.56 -7.59
C GLU A 194 4.44 -11.03 -8.96
N SER A 195 5.19 -11.92 -9.61
CA SER A 195 4.81 -12.49 -10.90
C SER A 195 3.56 -13.33 -10.75
N ILE A 196 2.56 -13.08 -11.59
CA ILE A 196 1.32 -13.85 -11.62
C ILE A 196 1.21 -14.63 -12.92
N ASN A 197 0.68 -15.85 -12.84
CA ASN A 197 0.26 -16.62 -14.00
C ASN A 197 -1.26 -16.50 -14.11
N CYS A 198 -1.73 -15.83 -15.14
CA CYS A 198 -3.16 -15.65 -15.38
C CYS A 198 -3.47 -15.83 -16.86
N ASP A 199 -4.56 -16.56 -17.15
CA ASP A 199 -5.09 -16.67 -18.50
C ASP A 199 -5.96 -15.44 -18.81
N VAL A 200 -5.39 -14.51 -19.57
CA VAL A 200 -6.03 -13.23 -19.89
C VAL A 200 -7.30 -13.42 -20.71
N GLU A 201 -7.38 -14.45 -21.57
CA GLU A 201 -8.55 -14.69 -22.42
C GLU A 201 -9.76 -15.13 -21.58
N SER A 202 -9.54 -16.04 -20.64
CA SER A 202 -10.56 -16.47 -19.67
C SER A 202 -11.05 -15.30 -18.81
N LEU A 203 -10.12 -14.49 -18.27
CA LEU A 203 -10.47 -13.34 -17.44
C LEU A 203 -11.23 -12.24 -18.22
N TRP A 204 -10.99 -12.10 -19.52
CA TRP A 204 -11.69 -11.12 -20.36
C TRP A 204 -13.13 -11.50 -20.67
N SER A 205 -13.48 -12.79 -20.56
CA SER A 205 -14.84 -13.27 -20.76
C SER A 205 -15.81 -12.81 -19.66
N ALA A 206 -15.26 -12.42 -18.51
CA ALA A 206 -16.02 -11.90 -17.39
C ALA A 206 -16.61 -10.51 -17.70
N PRO A 207 -17.85 -10.23 -17.24
CA PRO A 207 -18.43 -8.89 -17.35
C PRO A 207 -17.63 -7.87 -16.53
N PRO A 208 -17.70 -6.57 -16.89
CA PRO A 208 -17.14 -5.52 -16.07
C PRO A 208 -17.88 -5.44 -14.72
N PRO A 209 -17.25 -4.87 -13.68
CA PRO A 209 -17.86 -4.80 -12.35
C PRO A 209 -19.14 -3.96 -12.37
N ILE A 210 -20.16 -4.38 -11.62
CA ILE A 210 -21.47 -3.72 -11.56
C ILE A 210 -21.33 -2.24 -11.17
N ASP A 211 -20.43 -1.94 -10.25
CA ASP A 211 -20.17 -0.56 -9.80
C ASP A 211 -19.51 0.32 -10.85
N VAL A 212 -18.72 -0.27 -11.74
CA VAL A 212 -18.12 0.46 -12.87
C VAL A 212 -19.20 0.77 -13.90
N GLU A 213 -20.12 -0.16 -14.17
CA GLU A 213 -21.24 0.08 -15.07
C GLU A 213 -22.25 1.10 -14.52
N ALA A 214 -22.49 1.07 -13.22
CA ALA A 214 -23.40 2.00 -12.54
C ALA A 214 -22.77 3.38 -12.27
N ALA A 215 -21.45 3.52 -12.45
CA ALA A 215 -20.75 4.76 -12.19
C ALA A 215 -21.22 5.87 -13.14
N THR A 216 -21.57 7.02 -12.59
CA THR A 216 -21.93 8.20 -13.39
C THR A 216 -20.70 8.73 -14.11
N ASP A 217 -20.86 9.08 -15.39
CA ASP A 217 -19.81 9.76 -16.15
C ASP A 217 -19.33 11.02 -15.42
N PHE A 218 -18.00 11.18 -15.38
CA PHE A 218 -17.40 12.36 -14.79
C PHE A 218 -17.84 13.61 -15.56
N SER A 219 -18.48 14.55 -14.85
CA SER A 219 -18.78 15.88 -15.38
C SER A 219 -18.09 16.94 -14.54
N VAL A 220 -17.47 17.92 -15.20
CA VAL A 220 -16.75 18.99 -14.52
C VAL A 220 -17.75 19.87 -13.78
N THR A 221 -17.74 19.78 -12.45
CA THR A 221 -18.60 20.58 -11.57
C THR A 221 -18.19 22.06 -11.62
N THR A 222 -19.12 22.94 -11.22
CA THR A 222 -18.85 24.39 -11.14
C THR A 222 -17.68 24.70 -10.21
N GLU A 223 -17.60 24.01 -9.07
CA GLU A 223 -16.49 24.12 -8.12
C GLU A 223 -15.14 23.76 -8.75
N LEU A 224 -15.07 22.67 -9.52
CA LEU A 224 -13.85 22.27 -10.23
C LEU A 224 -13.43 23.30 -11.29
N ARG A 225 -14.39 23.92 -11.99
CA ARG A 225 -14.09 25.00 -12.94
C ARG A 225 -13.55 26.24 -12.26
N GLU A 226 -14.10 26.61 -11.10
CA GLU A 226 -13.60 27.73 -10.31
C GLU A 226 -12.20 27.46 -9.77
N LEU A 227 -11.97 26.26 -9.25
CA LEU A 227 -10.65 25.81 -8.83
C LEU A 227 -9.65 25.86 -9.98
N GLN A 228 -10.03 25.41 -11.18
CA GLN A 228 -9.18 25.46 -12.36
C GLN A 228 -8.81 26.90 -12.73
N LYS A 229 -9.75 27.85 -12.68
CA LYS A 229 -9.47 29.29 -12.90
C LYS A 229 -8.52 29.84 -11.85
N HIS A 230 -8.73 29.48 -10.59
CA HIS A 230 -7.87 29.92 -9.49
C HIS A 230 -6.45 29.37 -9.62
N MET A 231 -6.30 28.07 -9.90
CA MET A 231 -5.01 27.42 -10.12
C MET A 231 -4.29 27.97 -11.35
N ALA A 232 -5.01 28.31 -12.43
CA ALA A 232 -4.43 28.94 -13.62
C ALA A 232 -3.85 30.33 -13.30
N ALA A 233 -4.56 31.13 -12.51
CA ALA A 233 -4.06 32.44 -12.07
C ALA A 233 -2.81 32.31 -11.16
N LEU A 234 -2.80 31.31 -10.27
CA LEU A 234 -1.62 31.01 -9.44
C LEU A 234 -0.44 30.53 -10.27
N TYR A 235 -0.66 29.67 -11.26
CA TYR A 235 0.37 29.19 -12.18
C TYR A 235 1.04 30.36 -12.90
N LEU A 236 0.27 31.28 -13.49
CA LEU A 236 0.81 32.46 -14.16
C LEU A 236 1.65 33.34 -13.20
N ARG A 237 1.17 33.51 -11.96
CA ARG A 237 1.91 34.25 -10.93
C ARG A 237 3.22 33.56 -10.54
N GLN A 238 3.24 32.23 -10.43
CA GLN A 238 4.45 31.46 -10.12
C GLN A 238 5.45 31.48 -11.29
N GLN A 239 4.94 31.42 -12.54
CA GLN A 239 5.74 31.51 -13.75
C GLN A 239 6.49 32.84 -13.83
N GLN A 240 5.79 33.96 -13.60
CA GLN A 240 6.39 35.30 -13.60
C GLN A 240 7.47 35.48 -12.54
N ARG A 241 7.37 34.77 -11.41
CA ARG A 241 8.35 34.83 -10.31
C ARG A 241 9.48 33.81 -10.47
N GLY A 242 9.53 33.06 -11.57
CA GLY A 242 10.54 32.03 -11.83
C GLY A 242 10.43 30.81 -10.92
N GLY A 243 9.27 30.57 -10.30
CA GLY A 243 9.04 29.46 -9.38
C GLY A 243 8.62 28.14 -10.05
N ILE A 244 8.60 28.10 -11.38
CA ILE A 244 8.20 26.92 -12.17
C ILE A 244 9.43 26.39 -12.89
N ILE A 245 9.74 25.11 -12.64
CA ILE A 245 10.82 24.39 -13.32
C ILE A 245 10.30 23.95 -14.69
N ASP A 246 10.84 24.54 -15.75
CA ASP A 246 10.62 24.11 -17.12
C ASP A 246 11.63 23.00 -17.46
N LEU A 247 11.13 21.77 -17.55
CA LEU A 247 11.93 20.57 -17.83
C LEU A 247 12.61 20.64 -19.22
N GLU A 248 12.00 21.31 -20.20
CA GLU A 248 12.60 21.47 -21.53
C GLU A 248 13.74 22.50 -21.48
N ALA A 249 13.53 23.63 -20.80
CA ALA A 249 14.56 24.65 -20.62
C ALA A 249 15.74 24.17 -19.76
N GLU A 250 15.49 23.40 -18.70
CA GLU A 250 16.55 22.76 -17.90
C GLU A 250 17.31 21.69 -18.68
N GLY A 251 16.62 20.93 -19.53
CA GLY A 251 17.23 19.94 -20.41
C GLY A 251 18.26 20.55 -21.38
N VAL A 252 18.00 21.78 -21.84
CA VAL A 252 18.88 22.57 -22.73
C VAL A 252 20.03 23.24 -21.96
N LYS A 253 19.82 23.62 -20.70
CA LYS A 253 20.83 24.28 -19.84
C LYS A 253 22.03 23.39 -19.47
N MET A 254 21.89 22.08 -19.63
CA MET A 254 22.93 21.06 -19.36
C MET A 254 23.78 20.71 -20.60
N LEU A 255 23.99 21.66 -21.51
CA LEU A 255 24.98 21.55 -22.58
C LEU A 255 26.26 22.26 -22.12
N VAL A 256 27.16 21.51 -21.48
CA VAL A 256 28.56 21.96 -21.32
C VAL A 256 29.15 22.02 -22.73
N ARG A 257 29.33 23.23 -23.26
CA ARG A 257 30.17 23.42 -24.44
C ARG A 257 31.64 23.28 -24.00
N THR A 258 32.31 22.24 -24.49
CA THR A 258 33.77 22.22 -24.52
C THR A 258 34.20 23.04 -25.73
N GLU A 259 34.33 24.36 -25.57
CA GLU A 259 34.94 25.23 -26.57
C GLU A 259 36.47 25.22 -26.34
N GLU A 260 37.19 24.32 -27.01
CA GLU A 260 38.52 24.66 -27.50
C GLU A 260 38.31 25.31 -28.87
N ASP A 261 38.18 26.63 -28.89
CA ASP A 261 38.86 27.50 -29.85
C ASP A 261 38.55 28.96 -29.56
N ALA A 262 39.61 29.72 -29.36
CA ALA A 262 39.58 31.14 -29.07
C ALA A 262 39.26 31.96 -30.32
N ALA A 263 38.22 32.81 -30.26
CA ALA A 263 38.20 34.11 -30.94
C ALA A 263 37.10 35.00 -30.34
N ALA A 264 37.51 36.18 -29.92
CA ALA A 264 36.72 37.17 -29.20
C ALA A 264 35.55 37.76 -30.01
N ALA A 265 34.42 37.97 -29.33
CA ALA A 265 33.56 39.14 -29.51
C ALA A 265 32.68 39.29 -28.25
N GLU A 266 32.86 40.39 -27.52
CA GLU A 266 31.97 40.81 -26.43
C GLU A 266 30.59 41.20 -26.96
N GLU A 267 29.52 40.84 -26.25
CA GLU A 267 28.31 41.65 -26.10
C GLU A 267 27.57 41.23 -24.81
N VAL A 268 26.92 42.20 -24.18
CA VAL A 268 26.66 42.34 -22.74
C VAL A 268 25.45 41.52 -22.23
N SER A 269 25.57 40.88 -21.06
CA SER A 269 24.44 40.30 -20.29
C SER A 269 24.07 41.17 -19.08
N PRO A 270 22.78 41.33 -18.73
CA PRO A 270 22.40 42.02 -17.49
C PRO A 270 22.49 41.08 -16.26
N PRO A 271 22.72 41.63 -15.05
CA PRO A 271 23.18 40.86 -13.89
C PRO A 271 22.04 40.16 -13.16
N GLY A 272 22.23 38.85 -12.92
CA GLY A 272 21.49 38.10 -11.91
C GLY A 272 22.00 38.44 -10.51
N THR A 273 21.11 38.87 -9.63
CA THR A 273 21.43 39.19 -8.23
C THR A 273 21.50 37.89 -7.42
N SER A 274 22.72 37.48 -7.02
CA SER A 274 22.92 36.46 -5.99
C SER A 274 23.82 36.98 -4.87
N LEU A 275 23.19 37.08 -3.70
CA LEU A 275 23.69 36.85 -2.34
C LEU A 275 24.94 37.61 -1.87
N ASN A 276 24.66 38.60 -1.00
CA ASN A 276 25.63 39.29 -0.16
C ASN A 276 26.37 38.32 0.78
N THR A 277 27.67 38.19 0.56
CA THR A 277 28.68 37.82 1.55
C THR A 277 29.03 39.05 2.38
N TYR A 278 28.82 39.02 3.69
CA TYR A 278 29.51 39.93 4.62
C TYR A 278 30.68 39.18 5.25
N SER A 279 31.88 39.55 4.81
CA SER A 279 33.13 39.29 5.51
C SER A 279 33.37 40.44 6.49
N ASN A 280 33.64 40.15 7.76
CA ASN A 280 34.41 41.09 8.58
C ASN A 280 35.29 40.34 9.58
N THR A 281 36.44 40.94 9.80
CA THR A 281 37.72 40.36 10.23
C THR A 281 37.86 40.16 11.74
N THR A 282 38.69 39.15 12.06
CA THR A 282 39.39 38.76 13.30
C THR A 282 39.69 39.85 14.34
N THR A 283 39.44 39.55 15.63
CA THR A 283 40.38 39.75 16.76
C THR A 283 40.02 38.79 17.91
N MET A 284 41.02 38.25 18.62
CA MET A 284 40.96 37.16 19.60
C MET A 284 40.76 37.58 21.06
N GLN A 285 40.47 36.56 21.90
CA GLN A 285 40.61 36.45 23.38
C GLN A 285 39.43 36.99 24.22
N SER A 286 39.04 36.44 25.37
CA SER A 286 39.10 35.13 26.04
C SER A 286 38.28 35.27 27.36
N VAL A 287 37.95 34.12 27.98
CA VAL A 287 37.57 33.88 29.41
C VAL A 287 36.18 34.24 29.98
N THR A 288 35.51 33.16 30.44
CA THR A 288 34.72 32.95 31.69
C THR A 288 33.58 33.87 32.16
N GLN A 289 32.39 33.25 32.18
CA GLN A 289 31.61 32.87 33.38
C GLN A 289 30.81 33.93 34.17
N VAL A 290 29.61 33.44 34.57
CA VAL A 290 28.79 33.75 35.76
C VAL A 290 27.56 34.66 35.58
N HIS A 291 26.45 34.06 36.06
CA HIS A 291 25.14 34.53 36.53
C HIS A 291 24.84 36.05 36.52
N SER A 292 23.60 36.50 36.32
CA SER A 292 22.50 36.23 37.24
C SER A 292 21.22 36.99 36.84
N LYS A 293 20.09 36.32 37.13
CA LYS A 293 18.86 36.83 37.78
C LYS A 293 18.04 37.90 37.04
N GLN A 294 16.85 37.52 36.56
CA GLN A 294 15.56 37.60 37.28
C GLN A 294 15.06 39.03 37.43
N SER A 295 13.92 39.32 36.81
CA SER A 295 12.72 39.74 37.55
C SER A 295 11.53 39.81 36.59
N THR A 296 10.49 38.96 36.73
CA THR A 296 9.23 39.21 37.47
C THR A 296 8.39 40.36 36.89
N HIS A 297 7.07 40.34 36.76
CA HIS A 297 6.00 39.39 37.09
C HIS A 297 4.70 40.04 36.53
N GLN A 298 3.60 39.28 36.60
CA GLN A 298 2.19 39.66 36.52
C GLN A 298 1.58 39.64 35.11
N SER A 299 0.76 38.68 34.69
CA SER A 299 -0.37 37.93 35.29
C SER A 299 -1.64 38.73 35.54
N GLN A 300 -2.67 38.51 34.70
CA GLN A 300 -4.09 38.27 35.02
C GLN A 300 -4.87 38.10 33.69
N ASN A 301 -5.40 36.91 33.39
CA ASN A 301 -6.81 36.45 33.56
C ASN A 301 -7.80 37.19 32.62
N HIS A 302 -8.72 36.59 31.84
CA HIS A 302 -9.51 35.34 31.92
C HIS A 302 -10.08 34.95 30.52
N HIS A 303 -10.46 33.67 30.36
CA HIS A 303 -11.54 33.01 29.56
C HIS A 303 -12.31 33.83 28.48
N SER A 304 -12.74 33.31 27.31
CA SER A 304 -13.11 31.94 26.89
C SER A 304 -13.20 31.82 25.35
N GLN A 305 -13.08 30.59 24.85
CA GLN A 305 -13.87 30.01 23.75
C GLN A 305 -13.72 30.64 22.34
N TYR A 306 -13.08 29.93 21.41
CA TYR A 306 -13.67 29.49 20.12
C TYR A 306 -12.67 28.64 19.32
N GLN A 307 -13.22 27.70 18.56
CA GLN A 307 -12.59 26.59 17.86
C GLN A 307 -11.44 27.00 16.92
N SER A 308 -10.29 26.34 17.06
CA SER A 308 -9.23 26.34 16.05
C SER A 308 -8.90 24.92 15.58
N ARG A 309 -9.17 24.73 14.30
CA ARG A 309 -8.65 23.70 13.39
C ARG A 309 -7.11 23.70 13.46
N ASN A 310 -6.50 22.53 13.72
CA ASN A 310 -5.09 22.24 13.41
C ASN A 310 -4.97 20.72 13.21
N GLN A 311 -4.64 20.28 12.00
CA GLN A 311 -3.28 20.08 11.49
C GLN A 311 -2.65 18.80 12.05
N MET A 312 -2.62 17.79 11.16
CA MET A 312 -1.79 16.62 11.23
C MET A 312 -0.31 17.02 11.34
N GLN A 313 0.37 16.50 12.34
CA GLN A 313 1.81 16.27 12.31
C GLN A 313 2.07 14.87 12.87
N HIS A 314 2.33 13.91 11.99
CA HIS A 314 3.11 12.74 12.36
C HIS A 314 4.53 12.91 11.84
N ASN A 315 5.39 12.93 12.85
CA ASN A 315 6.82 12.97 12.91
C ASN A 315 7.37 11.61 12.44
N HIS A 316 8.34 11.57 11.51
CA HIS A 316 9.27 10.46 11.44
C HIS A 316 10.68 10.96 11.15
N GLY A 317 11.53 10.77 12.16
CA GLY A 317 12.95 11.08 12.14
C GLY A 317 13.74 10.09 11.28
N HIS A 318 14.75 10.66 10.63
CA HIS A 318 15.81 9.96 9.94
C HIS A 318 16.75 9.27 10.92
N ASN A 319 17.13 8.03 10.63
CA ASN A 319 18.45 7.52 11.00
C ASN A 319 19.10 6.85 9.77
N ASN A 320 20.25 7.42 9.40
CA ASN A 320 21.23 6.92 8.45
C ASN A 320 21.59 5.46 8.76
N HIS A 321 21.86 4.65 7.73
CA HIS A 321 23.09 3.86 7.63
C HIS A 321 23.45 3.61 6.15
N ASN A 322 24.71 3.93 5.85
CA ASN A 322 25.46 3.72 4.61
C ASN A 322 25.54 2.23 4.22
N HIS A 323 25.47 1.90 2.93
CA HIS A 323 26.59 1.36 2.14
C HIS A 323 26.11 0.79 0.79
N GLY A 324 26.88 1.07 -0.29
CA GLY A 324 27.04 0.12 -1.40
C GLY A 324 26.75 0.63 -2.80
N HIS A 325 27.57 1.57 -3.31
CA HIS A 325 27.64 1.90 -4.73
C HIS A 325 27.99 0.68 -5.60
N ARG A 326 27.19 0.42 -6.64
CA ARG A 326 27.71 -0.07 -7.94
C ARG A 326 27.03 0.67 -9.08
N HIS A 327 27.85 1.44 -9.78
CA HIS A 327 27.54 2.11 -11.04
C HIS A 327 27.22 1.10 -12.14
N ARG A 328 26.18 1.36 -12.95
CA ARG A 328 26.24 1.33 -14.43
C ARG A 328 24.92 1.82 -15.05
N GLY A 329 25.05 2.73 -16.03
CA GLY A 329 24.10 2.89 -17.14
C GLY A 329 23.02 3.96 -17.01
N ARG A 330 23.35 5.23 -17.28
CA ARG A 330 22.36 6.27 -17.62
C ARG A 330 21.85 6.04 -19.05
N GLY A 331 20.58 5.67 -19.21
CA GLY A 331 19.81 5.81 -20.45
C GLY A 331 18.74 6.90 -20.26
N ARG A 332 18.83 7.99 -21.03
CA ARG A 332 18.01 9.20 -20.90
C ARG A 332 16.82 9.07 -21.86
N ALA A 333 15.60 8.89 -21.36
CA ALA A 333 14.39 8.84 -22.19
C ALA A 333 13.85 10.25 -22.45
N HIS A 334 13.79 10.66 -23.72
CA HIS A 334 13.16 11.89 -24.18
C HIS A 334 11.64 11.70 -24.25
N TYR A 335 10.88 12.41 -23.42
CA TYR A 335 9.44 12.62 -23.63
C TYR A 335 9.24 13.84 -24.54
N ARG A 336 8.73 13.64 -25.75
CA ARG A 336 8.08 14.70 -26.55
C ARG A 336 6.60 14.36 -26.65
N ARG A 337 5.73 15.19 -26.06
CA ARG A 337 4.29 15.15 -26.33
C ARG A 337 3.99 16.13 -27.47
N HIS A 338 3.59 15.59 -28.61
CA HIS A 338 3.10 16.38 -29.74
C HIS A 338 1.65 16.79 -29.46
N PHE A 339 1.36 18.09 -29.41
CA PHE A 339 -0.01 18.63 -29.43
C PHE A 339 -0.33 19.05 -30.85
N ASP A 340 -1.27 18.36 -31.49
CA ASP A 340 -1.81 18.77 -32.79
C ASP A 340 -2.81 19.92 -32.64
N LYS A 341 -2.54 21.02 -33.34
CA LYS A 341 -3.48 22.14 -33.54
C LYS A 341 -4.33 21.87 -34.77
N VAL A 342 -5.61 21.61 -34.56
CA VAL A 342 -6.63 21.62 -35.62
C VAL A 342 -6.88 23.06 -36.05
N ARG A 343 -6.59 23.38 -37.32
CA ARG A 343 -6.84 24.68 -37.96
C ARG A 343 -8.18 24.61 -38.68
N GLN A 344 -9.18 25.35 -38.19
CA GLN A 344 -10.46 25.53 -38.87
C GLN A 344 -10.26 26.41 -40.12
N THR A 345 -10.83 25.98 -41.25
CA THR A 345 -10.90 26.74 -42.49
C THR A 345 -12.27 27.41 -42.58
N GLU A 346 -12.32 28.74 -42.48
CA GLU A 346 -13.51 29.53 -42.82
C GLU A 346 -13.51 29.86 -44.31
N SER A 347 -14.61 29.52 -44.97
CA SER A 347 -14.94 29.83 -46.35
C SER A 347 -15.87 31.05 -46.39
N THR A 348 -15.38 32.18 -46.89
CA THR A 348 -16.19 33.35 -47.24
C THR A 348 -16.86 33.18 -48.61
N PRO A 349 -18.16 33.45 -48.77
CA PRO A 349 -18.79 33.58 -50.08
C PRO A 349 -18.81 35.04 -50.57
N ARG A 350 -18.58 35.16 -51.88
CA ARG A 350 -18.73 36.27 -52.84
C ARG A 350 -19.03 37.69 -52.36
#